data_AF-A0A2U0HB47-F1
#
_entry.id   AF-A0A2U0HB47-F1
#
_cell.length_a   1.000
_cell.length_b   1.000
_cell.length_c   1.000
_cell.angle_alpha   90.00
_cell.angle_beta   90.00
_cell.angle_gamma   90.00
#
_symmetry.space_group_name_H-M   'P 1'
#
loop_
_entity.id
_entity.type
_entity.pdbx_description
1 polymer ?
#
loop_
_entity_poly.entity_id
_entity_poly.type
_entity_poly.pdbx_seq_one_letter_code
_entity_poly.pdbx_strand_id
1 'polypeptide(L)'
;MPIPAEGYPLAAAVSPRLQVVETTDSTNADAVAAASADPEGWPHLAALVTTDQRAGRGRLGRTWTAPPGTALAVSVLVRVEGLPAASRGWIPLIAGAAMTRAVAAQLKGTGNTAQLKWPNDVLVDGAKICGILAEALPGTMDAVVVGAGVNTHMTRADLPVSTATSFAAIGAECDDDRLLADFLRALDEQLQALIGAGGDASAANVRGEVESLCATVGRDVVVSLPDDRALEGRAQRIDPDGRLVVVVDGVETPVAAGDVQHVR
;
A
#
# COMPACT_ATOMS: atom_id res chain seq x y z
N MET A 1 3.59 -9.05 23.66
CA MET A 1 5.02 -9.32 23.42
C MET A 1 5.54 -8.22 22.51
N PRO A 2 6.44 -7.33 22.97
CA PRO A 2 7.01 -6.34 22.07
C PRO A 2 8.30 -6.90 21.47
N ILE A 3 8.35 -6.95 20.14
CA ILE A 3 9.55 -7.15 19.32
C ILE A 3 10.14 -8.58 19.37
N PRO A 4 10.05 -9.36 18.26
CA PRO A 4 10.75 -10.63 18.16
C PRO A 4 12.27 -10.42 18.26
N ALA A 5 12.96 -11.27 19.03
CA ALA A 5 14.41 -11.28 19.09
C ALA A 5 15.06 -11.79 17.77
N GLU A 6 14.27 -12.47 16.93
CA GLU A 6 14.70 -13.06 15.66
C GLU A 6 13.77 -12.62 14.52
N GLY A 7 14.35 -12.39 13.33
CA GLY A 7 13.63 -12.15 12.08
C GLY A 7 13.69 -10.71 11.58
N TYR A 8 13.09 -9.76 12.33
CA TYR A 8 12.83 -8.39 11.85
C TYR A 8 13.32 -7.27 12.79
N PRO A 9 14.61 -7.26 13.19
CA PRO A 9 15.14 -6.27 14.14
C PRO A 9 15.05 -4.80 13.67
N LEU A 10 15.21 -4.53 12.37
CA LEU A 10 15.13 -3.17 11.83
C LEU A 10 13.69 -2.65 11.84
N ALA A 11 12.73 -3.47 11.44
CA ALA A 11 11.32 -3.10 11.47
C ALA A 11 10.82 -2.95 12.91
N ALA A 12 11.27 -3.82 13.81
CA ALA A 12 10.98 -3.73 15.22
C ALA A 12 11.54 -2.47 15.90
N ALA A 13 12.63 -1.90 15.39
CA ALA A 13 13.14 -0.62 15.86
C ALA A 13 12.26 0.58 15.45
N VAL A 14 11.36 0.39 14.49
CA VAL A 14 10.42 1.42 14.01
C VAL A 14 9.02 1.23 14.61
N SER A 15 8.52 -0.01 14.62
CA SER A 15 7.19 -0.31 15.13
C SER A 15 7.20 -0.48 16.65
N PRO A 16 6.30 0.19 17.40
CA PRO A 16 6.17 -0.02 18.84
C PRO A 16 5.65 -1.43 19.20
N ARG A 17 5.10 -2.15 18.22
CA ARG A 17 4.68 -3.55 18.35
C ARG A 17 4.75 -4.24 16.99
N LEU A 18 5.74 -5.12 16.84
CA LEU A 18 5.82 -6.02 15.69
C LEU A 18 5.44 -7.44 16.10
N GLN A 19 4.37 -7.99 15.53
CA GLN A 19 3.93 -9.36 15.73
C GLN A 19 4.17 -10.16 14.46
N VAL A 20 5.03 -11.17 14.52
CA VAL A 20 5.27 -12.10 13.40
C VAL A 20 4.51 -13.39 13.69
N VAL A 21 3.73 -13.86 12.73
CA VAL A 21 3.01 -15.13 12.80
C VAL A 21 3.47 -16.04 11.67
N GLU A 22 3.55 -17.35 11.95
CA GLU A 22 4.00 -18.35 10.99
C GLU A 22 3.08 -18.36 9.75
N THR A 23 1.78 -18.38 9.98
CA THR A 23 0.74 -18.47 8.96
C THR A 23 -0.51 -17.69 9.41
N THR A 24 -1.24 -17.10 8.46
CA THR A 24 -2.64 -16.68 8.67
C THR A 24 -3.46 -16.76 7.38
N ASP A 25 -4.78 -16.70 7.49
CA ASP A 25 -5.66 -16.46 6.36
C ASP A 25 -5.52 -15.01 5.86
N SER A 26 -5.54 -14.02 6.75
CA SER A 26 -5.44 -12.60 6.39
C SER A 26 -4.89 -11.76 7.53
N THR A 27 -3.70 -11.17 7.34
CA THR A 27 -3.09 -10.25 8.29
C THR A 27 -4.00 -9.06 8.60
N ASN A 28 -4.78 -8.60 7.62
CA ASN A 28 -5.72 -7.49 7.81
C ASN A 28 -6.87 -7.89 8.74
N ALA A 29 -7.44 -9.08 8.54
CA ALA A 29 -8.52 -9.57 9.38
C ALA A 29 -8.05 -9.77 10.83
N ASP A 30 -6.86 -10.34 11.00
CA ASP A 30 -6.26 -10.57 12.31
C ASP A 30 -5.88 -9.27 13.02
N ALA A 31 -5.30 -8.31 12.31
CA ALA A 31 -4.97 -7.00 12.87
C ALA A 31 -6.22 -6.22 13.28
N VAL A 32 -7.30 -6.29 12.49
CA VAL A 32 -8.60 -5.72 12.88
C VAL A 32 -9.12 -6.39 14.16
N ALA A 33 -9.17 -7.72 14.20
CA ALA A 33 -9.68 -8.46 15.36
C ALA A 33 -8.86 -8.17 16.62
N ALA A 34 -7.54 -8.16 16.51
CA ALA A 34 -6.64 -7.92 17.62
C ALA A 34 -6.71 -6.47 18.13
N ALA A 35 -6.75 -5.48 17.23
CA ALA A 35 -6.88 -4.07 17.59
C ALA A 35 -8.27 -3.72 18.18
N SER A 36 -9.33 -4.42 17.76
CA SER A 36 -10.66 -4.28 18.36
C SER A 36 -10.74 -4.92 19.76
N ALA A 37 -10.06 -6.06 19.96
CA ALA A 37 -10.06 -6.77 21.23
C ALA A 37 -9.15 -6.11 22.30
N ASP A 38 -8.04 -5.49 21.87
CA ASP A 38 -7.06 -4.84 22.73
C ASP A 38 -6.59 -3.50 22.11
N PRO A 39 -7.41 -2.44 22.21
CA PRO A 39 -7.08 -1.15 21.61
C PRO A 39 -5.80 -0.51 22.15
N GLU A 40 -5.51 -0.68 23.45
CA GLU A 40 -4.32 -0.11 24.10
C GLU A 40 -3.05 -0.90 23.76
N GLY A 41 -3.15 -2.23 23.63
CA GLY A 41 -2.02 -3.08 23.22
C GLY A 41 -1.72 -3.04 21.72
N TRP A 42 -2.49 -2.30 20.94
CA TRP A 42 -2.27 -2.01 19.52
C TRP A 42 -2.19 -0.49 19.28
N PRO A 43 -1.05 0.14 19.60
CA PRO A 43 -0.83 1.56 19.34
C PRO A 43 -0.69 1.86 17.83
N HIS A 44 -0.62 3.15 17.49
CA HIS A 44 -0.24 3.61 16.15
C HIS A 44 1.06 2.91 15.70
N LEU A 45 1.12 2.45 14.44
CA LEU A 45 2.17 1.62 13.83
C LEU A 45 2.36 0.21 14.40
N ALA A 46 1.46 -0.30 15.25
CA ALA A 46 1.46 -1.72 15.57
C ALA A 46 1.26 -2.54 14.27
N ALA A 47 2.11 -3.53 14.04
CA ALA A 47 2.17 -4.28 12.80
C ALA A 47 2.09 -5.80 13.03
N LEU A 48 1.39 -6.48 12.13
CA LEU A 48 1.35 -7.94 12.02
C LEU A 48 1.95 -8.37 10.69
N VAL A 49 2.85 -9.35 10.72
CA VAL A 49 3.59 -9.82 9.56
C VAL A 49 3.51 -11.34 9.45
N THR A 50 3.39 -11.84 8.22
CA THR A 50 3.61 -13.26 7.90
C THR A 50 4.26 -13.42 6.52
N THR A 51 4.83 -14.59 6.28
CA THR A 51 5.27 -15.04 4.95
C THR A 51 4.40 -16.16 4.37
N ASP A 52 3.37 -16.62 5.08
CA ASP A 52 2.38 -17.62 4.63
C ASP A 52 0.96 -17.06 4.84
N GLN A 53 0.42 -16.39 3.81
CA GLN A 53 -0.96 -15.88 3.82
C GLN A 53 -1.85 -16.65 2.85
N ARG A 54 -2.92 -17.27 3.36
CA ARG A 54 -3.71 -18.27 2.61
C ARG A 54 -5.01 -17.76 2.00
N ALA A 55 -5.60 -16.70 2.55
CA ALA A 55 -6.88 -16.15 2.11
C ALA A 55 -6.92 -14.61 2.21
N GLY A 56 -5.81 -13.97 1.82
CA GLY A 56 -5.67 -12.51 1.87
C GLY A 56 -6.70 -11.83 0.98
N ARG A 57 -7.09 -10.61 1.37
CA ARG A 57 -8.06 -9.81 0.63
C ARG A 57 -7.35 -8.79 -0.25
N GLY A 58 -7.81 -8.68 -1.49
CA GLY A 58 -7.57 -7.55 -2.37
C GLY A 58 -8.86 -6.74 -2.55
N ARG A 59 -8.75 -5.64 -3.29
CA ARG A 59 -9.92 -4.83 -3.65
C ARG A 59 -10.88 -5.59 -4.55
N LEU A 60 -12.15 -5.18 -4.51
CA LEU A 60 -13.24 -5.72 -5.35
C LEU A 60 -13.40 -7.24 -5.16
N GLY A 61 -13.18 -7.74 -3.94
CA GLY A 61 -13.37 -9.16 -3.59
C GLY A 61 -12.29 -10.11 -4.13
N ARG A 62 -11.21 -9.59 -4.73
CA ARG A 62 -10.09 -10.44 -5.17
C ARG A 62 -9.38 -11.08 -3.99
N THR A 63 -8.86 -12.28 -4.19
CA THR A 63 -7.99 -12.95 -3.22
C THR A 63 -6.51 -12.65 -3.54
N TRP A 64 -5.69 -12.51 -2.50
CA TRP A 64 -4.24 -12.43 -2.61
C TRP A 64 -3.60 -13.44 -1.65
N THR A 65 -2.69 -14.26 -2.17
CA THR A 65 -2.03 -15.33 -1.41
C THR A 65 -0.52 -15.13 -1.44
N ALA A 66 0.13 -15.45 -0.33
CA ALA A 66 1.58 -15.51 -0.20
C ALA A 66 1.96 -16.93 0.22
N PRO A 67 2.37 -17.81 -0.71
CA PRO A 67 2.98 -19.09 -0.33
C PRO A 67 4.18 -18.88 0.61
N PRO A 68 4.46 -19.80 1.54
CA PRO A 68 5.51 -19.66 2.55
C PRO A 68 6.84 -19.14 1.99
N GLY A 69 7.31 -18.03 2.54
CA GLY A 69 8.62 -17.44 2.22
C GLY A 69 8.73 -16.77 0.84
N THR A 70 7.66 -16.71 0.04
CA THR A 70 7.70 -16.14 -1.32
C THR A 70 7.32 -14.65 -1.38
N ALA A 71 6.60 -14.16 -0.38
CA ALA A 71 6.10 -12.80 -0.30
C ALA A 71 5.91 -12.40 1.17
N LEU A 72 5.89 -11.10 1.43
CA LEU A 72 5.51 -10.56 2.73
C LEU A 72 4.08 -10.08 2.70
N ALA A 73 3.31 -10.52 3.69
CA ALA A 73 2.03 -9.94 4.05
C ALA A 73 2.22 -9.14 5.34
N VAL A 74 1.90 -7.84 5.31
CA VAL A 74 1.95 -6.98 6.49
C VAL A 74 0.65 -6.21 6.63
N SER A 75 0.18 -6.05 7.87
CA SER A 75 -0.92 -5.15 8.23
C SER A 75 -0.51 -4.24 9.35
N VAL A 76 -0.63 -2.94 9.13
CA VAL A 76 -0.22 -1.89 10.07
C VAL A 76 -1.46 -1.14 10.54
N LEU A 77 -1.63 -1.04 11.85
CA LEU A 77 -2.66 -0.20 12.43
C LEU A 77 -2.19 1.25 12.46
N VAL A 78 -2.91 2.13 11.77
CA VAL A 78 -2.64 3.56 11.77
C VAL A 78 -3.77 4.29 12.49
N ARG A 79 -3.43 5.03 13.54
CA ARG A 79 -4.35 5.95 14.22
C ARG A 79 -4.38 7.28 13.46
N VAL A 80 -5.58 7.73 13.14
CA VAL A 80 -5.86 8.91 12.29
C VAL A 80 -6.84 9.85 12.97
N GLU A 81 -6.81 9.89 14.31
CA GLU A 81 -7.57 10.84 15.11
C GLU A 81 -7.25 12.27 14.66
N GLY A 82 -8.28 13.10 14.50
CA GLY A 82 -8.15 14.47 14.00
C GLY A 82 -8.02 14.60 12.47
N LEU A 83 -7.89 13.49 11.72
CA LEU A 83 -7.88 13.56 10.26
C LEU A 83 -9.31 13.65 9.69
N PRO A 84 -9.65 14.70 8.93
CA PRO A 84 -10.96 14.86 8.31
C PRO A 84 -11.32 13.66 7.42
N ALA A 85 -12.60 13.30 7.38
CA ALA A 85 -13.07 12.17 6.58
C ALA A 85 -12.72 12.30 5.09
N ALA A 86 -12.77 13.51 4.54
CA ALA A 86 -12.40 13.80 3.15
C ALA A 86 -10.93 13.49 2.84
N SER A 87 -10.03 13.70 3.81
CA SER A 87 -8.59 13.47 3.63
C SER A 87 -8.18 12.00 3.76
N ARG A 88 -9.08 11.10 4.16
CA ARG A 88 -8.75 9.68 4.37
C ARG A 88 -8.49 8.91 3.08
N GLY A 89 -8.94 9.44 1.95
CA GLY A 89 -8.59 8.91 0.62
C GLY A 89 -7.08 8.88 0.36
N TRP A 90 -6.30 9.70 1.09
CA TRP A 90 -4.84 9.72 1.00
C TRP A 90 -4.15 8.55 1.70
N ILE A 91 -4.77 7.89 2.67
CA ILE A 91 -4.12 6.81 3.45
C ILE A 91 -3.58 5.69 2.54
N PRO A 92 -4.36 5.10 1.62
CA PRO A 92 -3.82 4.09 0.69
C PRO A 92 -2.78 4.64 -0.28
N LEU A 93 -2.87 5.92 -0.67
CA LEU A 93 -1.89 6.56 -1.57
C LEU A 93 -0.55 6.78 -0.88
N ILE A 94 -0.58 7.23 0.38
CA ILE A 94 0.58 7.36 1.26
C ILE A 94 1.24 5.99 1.45
N ALA A 95 0.46 4.96 1.78
CA ALA A 95 0.99 3.61 1.93
C ALA A 95 1.63 3.08 0.63
N GLY A 96 1.01 3.35 -0.52
CA GLY A 96 1.60 3.03 -1.83
C GLY A 96 2.89 3.81 -2.10
N ALA A 97 2.96 5.09 -1.79
CA ALA A 97 4.16 5.91 -1.94
C ALA A 97 5.30 5.46 -1.01
N ALA A 98 4.99 5.18 0.26
CA ALA A 98 5.91 4.63 1.24
C ALA A 98 6.50 3.29 0.78
N MET A 99 5.65 2.36 0.30
CA MET A 99 6.12 1.09 -0.25
C MET A 99 6.92 1.28 -1.55
N THR A 100 6.54 2.23 -2.40
CA THR A 100 7.32 2.58 -3.61
C THR A 100 8.73 3.05 -3.26
N ARG A 101 8.88 3.89 -2.22
CA ARG A 101 10.19 4.31 -1.69
C ARG A 101 11.01 3.14 -1.15
N ALA A 102 10.39 2.27 -0.37
CA ALA A 102 11.04 1.10 0.20
C ALA A 102 11.53 0.13 -0.88
N VAL A 103 10.71 -0.14 -1.90
CA VAL A 103 11.08 -0.96 -3.06
C VAL A 103 12.20 -0.29 -3.86
N ALA A 104 12.09 1.01 -4.16
CA ALA A 104 13.12 1.74 -4.90
C ALA A 104 14.50 1.71 -4.21
N ALA A 105 14.51 1.70 -2.87
CA ALA A 105 15.75 1.61 -2.10
C ALA A 105 16.49 0.28 -2.31
N GLN A 106 15.75 -0.82 -2.47
CA GLN A 106 16.28 -2.16 -2.74
C GLN A 106 16.76 -2.32 -4.19
N LEU A 107 16.20 -1.54 -5.14
CA LEU A 107 16.52 -1.63 -6.57
C LEU A 107 17.73 -0.79 -7.00
N LYS A 108 18.43 -0.12 -6.08
CA LYS A 108 19.58 0.72 -6.43
C LYS A 108 20.67 -0.10 -7.15
N GLY A 109 21.05 0.34 -8.34
CA GLY A 109 22.08 -0.32 -9.15
C GLY A 109 21.56 -1.44 -10.07
N THR A 110 20.28 -1.82 -9.99
CA THR A 110 19.68 -2.86 -10.84
C THR A 110 19.27 -2.34 -12.24
N GLY A 111 19.01 -1.03 -12.35
CA GLY A 111 18.43 -0.42 -13.56
C GLY A 111 16.90 -0.48 -13.62
N ASN A 112 16.24 -1.17 -12.69
CA ASN A 112 14.79 -1.21 -12.58
C ASN A 112 14.24 0.03 -11.85
N THR A 113 13.00 0.43 -12.16
CA THR A 113 12.35 1.58 -11.53
C THR A 113 11.05 1.17 -10.83
N ALA A 114 10.92 1.55 -9.56
CA ALA A 114 9.67 1.41 -8.82
C ALA A 114 8.77 2.64 -9.01
N GLN A 115 7.47 2.42 -9.20
CA GLN A 115 6.49 3.48 -9.36
C GLN A 115 5.18 3.13 -8.65
N LEU A 116 4.46 4.15 -8.19
CA LEU A 116 3.10 4.01 -7.71
C LEU A 116 2.14 3.98 -8.91
N LYS A 117 1.14 3.10 -8.87
CA LYS A 117 -0.01 3.13 -9.77
C LYS A 117 -1.25 3.36 -8.93
N TRP A 118 -1.90 4.50 -9.15
CA TRP A 118 -3.16 4.81 -8.51
C TRP A 118 -4.19 3.69 -8.79
N PRO A 119 -4.93 3.22 -7.77
CA PRO A 119 -4.99 3.78 -6.41
C PRO A 119 -4.12 3.07 -5.38
N ASN A 120 -3.59 1.87 -5.66
CA ASN A 120 -3.08 0.99 -4.61
C ASN A 120 -2.08 -0.08 -5.08
N ASP A 121 -1.48 0.09 -6.26
CA ASP A 121 -0.50 -0.84 -6.79
C ASP A 121 0.90 -0.20 -6.76
N VAL A 122 1.92 -0.96 -6.39
CA VAL A 122 3.32 -0.59 -6.67
C VAL A 122 3.80 -1.44 -7.84
N LEU A 123 4.45 -0.79 -8.79
CA LEU A 123 4.98 -1.40 -9.99
C LEU A 123 6.51 -1.38 -9.97
N VAL A 124 7.13 -2.39 -10.58
CA VAL A 124 8.53 -2.34 -11.03
C VAL A 124 8.51 -2.55 -12.54
N ASP A 125 9.02 -1.57 -13.28
CA ASP A 125 9.03 -1.53 -14.75
C ASP A 125 7.65 -1.85 -15.38
N GLY A 126 6.60 -1.33 -14.76
CA GLY A 126 5.21 -1.49 -15.21
C GLY A 126 4.50 -2.78 -14.76
N ALA A 127 5.20 -3.72 -14.12
CA ALA A 127 4.62 -4.95 -13.57
C ALA A 127 4.39 -4.83 -12.06
N LYS A 128 3.28 -5.39 -11.55
CA LYS A 128 2.86 -5.21 -10.15
C LYS A 128 3.71 -6.04 -9.18
N ILE A 129 4.39 -5.37 -8.26
CA ILE A 129 5.17 -6.01 -7.18
C ILE A 129 4.43 -6.02 -5.84
N CYS A 130 3.57 -5.02 -5.58
CA CYS A 130 2.84 -4.90 -4.32
C CYS A 130 1.40 -4.41 -4.55
N GLY A 131 0.48 -4.88 -3.72
CA GLY A 131 -0.87 -4.33 -3.58
C GLY A 131 -1.12 -3.83 -2.15
N ILE A 132 -1.75 -2.66 -2.05
CA ILE A 132 -2.18 -2.05 -0.79
C ILE A 132 -3.69 -2.22 -0.60
N LEU A 133 -4.13 -2.45 0.64
CA LEU A 133 -5.53 -2.47 1.04
C LEU A 133 -5.70 -1.73 2.38
N ALA A 134 -6.44 -0.63 2.38
CA ALA A 134 -6.80 0.09 3.59
C ALA A 134 -8.24 -0.25 4.00
N GLU A 135 -8.43 -0.67 5.25
CA GLU A 135 -9.76 -1.00 5.82
C GLU A 135 -9.95 -0.20 7.11
N ALA A 136 -11.10 0.47 7.26
CA ALA A 136 -11.43 1.16 8.51
C ALA A 136 -11.60 0.15 9.66
N LEU A 137 -11.16 0.50 10.86
CA LEU A 137 -11.37 -0.33 12.03
C LEU A 137 -12.86 -0.27 12.45
N PRO A 138 -13.59 -1.40 12.55
CA PRO A 138 -14.99 -1.39 12.93
C PRO A 138 -15.23 -0.73 14.30
N GLY A 139 -16.30 0.07 14.40
CA GLY A 139 -16.70 0.73 15.65
C GLY A 139 -15.95 2.03 15.96
N THR A 140 -14.95 2.42 15.16
CA THR A 140 -14.27 3.72 15.29
C THR A 140 -13.97 4.32 13.93
N MET A 141 -13.93 5.64 13.87
CA MET A 141 -13.47 6.38 12.70
C MET A 141 -12.00 6.79 12.83
N ASP A 142 -11.34 6.52 13.95
CA ASP A 142 -10.03 7.10 14.26
C ASP A 142 -8.87 6.12 14.00
N ALA A 143 -9.16 5.00 13.35
CA ALA A 143 -8.14 4.02 12.99
C ALA A 143 -8.45 3.31 11.66
N VAL A 144 -7.37 3.00 10.95
CA VAL A 144 -7.39 2.25 9.69
C VAL A 144 -6.32 1.16 9.79
N VAL A 145 -6.63 -0.03 9.29
CA VAL A 145 -5.63 -1.09 9.07
C VAL A 145 -5.17 -1.01 7.62
N VAL A 146 -3.88 -0.76 7.43
CA VAL A 146 -3.21 -0.70 6.13
C VAL A 146 -2.49 -2.01 5.88
N GLY A 147 -3.04 -2.82 4.98
CA GLY A 147 -2.44 -4.04 4.47
C GLY A 147 -1.54 -3.78 3.27
N ALA A 148 -0.39 -4.43 3.22
CA ALA A 148 0.46 -4.51 2.04
C ALA A 148 0.88 -5.96 1.80
N GLY A 149 0.64 -6.44 0.58
CA GLY A 149 1.19 -7.71 0.10
C GLY A 149 2.26 -7.44 -0.95
N VAL A 150 3.52 -7.78 -0.67
CA VAL A 150 4.66 -7.51 -1.55
C VAL A 150 5.36 -8.81 -1.95
N ASN A 151 5.52 -9.02 -3.25
CA ASN A 151 6.19 -10.20 -3.79
C ASN A 151 7.71 -10.01 -3.67
N THR A 152 8.33 -10.75 -2.75
CA THR A 152 9.77 -10.66 -2.48
C THR A 152 10.52 -11.75 -3.23
N HIS A 153 10.42 -12.98 -2.75
CA HIS A 153 11.20 -14.13 -3.24
C HIS A 153 10.46 -15.02 -4.24
N MET A 154 9.22 -14.67 -4.61
CA MET A 154 8.40 -15.44 -5.55
C MET A 154 9.06 -15.52 -6.93
N THR A 155 9.29 -16.71 -7.46
CA THR A 155 9.93 -16.84 -8.78
C THR A 155 8.96 -16.47 -9.90
N ARG A 156 9.49 -16.23 -11.11
CA ARG A 156 8.66 -15.94 -12.29
C ARG A 156 7.66 -17.06 -12.62
N ALA A 157 8.00 -18.31 -12.31
CA ALA A 157 7.13 -19.46 -12.55
C ALA A 157 5.95 -19.54 -11.56
N ASP A 158 6.11 -18.96 -10.37
CA ASP A 158 5.12 -19.02 -9.29
C ASP A 158 4.17 -17.81 -9.26
N LEU A 159 4.44 -16.79 -10.08
CA LEU A 159 3.59 -15.60 -10.17
C LEU A 159 2.20 -15.97 -10.74
N PRO A 160 1.10 -15.49 -10.12
CA PRO A 160 -0.25 -15.90 -10.50
C PRO A 160 -0.70 -15.34 -11.85
N VAL A 161 -0.10 -14.24 -12.30
CA VAL A 161 -0.43 -13.55 -13.56
C VAL A 161 0.83 -12.95 -14.18
N SER A 162 0.86 -12.84 -15.52
CA SER A 162 2.01 -12.31 -16.27
C SER A 162 2.27 -10.81 -16.05
N THR A 163 1.30 -10.09 -15.50
CA THR A 163 1.39 -8.66 -15.16
C THR A 163 1.95 -8.42 -13.75
N ALA A 164 2.18 -9.47 -12.96
CA ALA A 164 2.84 -9.39 -11.67
C ALA A 164 4.37 -9.54 -11.83
N THR A 165 5.11 -9.09 -10.82
CA THR A 165 6.55 -9.27 -10.68
C THR A 165 6.92 -9.45 -9.21
N SER A 166 8.20 -9.67 -8.95
CA SER A 166 8.82 -9.76 -7.62
C SER A 166 10.29 -9.36 -7.74
N PHE A 167 10.99 -9.22 -6.61
CA PHE A 167 12.45 -9.05 -6.65
C PHE A 167 13.14 -10.26 -7.31
N ALA A 168 12.78 -11.49 -6.90
CA ALA A 168 13.35 -12.70 -7.49
C ALA A 168 13.06 -12.85 -9.00
N ALA A 169 11.87 -12.45 -9.48
CA ALA A 169 11.49 -12.57 -10.88
C ALA A 169 12.20 -11.59 -11.83
N ILE A 170 12.86 -10.56 -11.28
CA ILE A 170 13.74 -9.63 -12.00
C ILE A 170 15.21 -9.89 -11.70
N GLY A 171 15.55 -10.92 -10.92
CA GLY A 171 16.92 -11.25 -10.54
C GLY A 171 17.52 -10.32 -9.48
N ALA A 172 16.68 -9.63 -8.70
CA ALA A 172 17.09 -8.83 -7.57
C ALA A 172 16.92 -9.62 -6.25
N GLU A 173 17.76 -9.31 -5.27
CA GLU A 173 17.59 -9.77 -3.89
C GLU A 173 16.73 -8.78 -3.10
N CYS A 174 16.08 -9.26 -2.04
CA CYS A 174 15.29 -8.44 -1.13
C CYS A 174 15.70 -8.72 0.31
N ASP A 175 16.07 -7.68 1.05
CA ASP A 175 16.14 -7.70 2.51
C ASP A 175 14.76 -7.36 3.06
N ASP A 176 14.01 -8.38 3.47
CA ASP A 176 12.62 -8.28 3.94
C ASP A 176 12.47 -7.38 5.17
N ASP A 177 13.43 -7.43 6.10
CA ASP A 177 13.42 -6.61 7.31
C ASP A 177 13.71 -5.15 6.99
N ARG A 178 14.71 -4.89 6.13
CA ARG A 178 14.98 -3.53 5.68
C ARG A 178 13.83 -2.95 4.87
N LEU A 179 13.24 -3.72 3.97
CA LEU A 179 12.06 -3.31 3.19
C LEU A 179 10.92 -2.90 4.12
N LEU A 180 10.60 -3.74 5.11
CA LEU A 180 9.54 -3.46 6.08
C LEU A 180 9.86 -2.24 6.94
N ALA A 181 11.09 -2.10 7.43
CA ALA A 181 11.51 -0.96 8.25
C ALA A 181 11.40 0.37 7.47
N ASP A 182 11.83 0.38 6.21
CA ASP A 182 11.78 1.56 5.35
C ASP A 182 10.32 1.90 4.96
N PHE A 183 9.46 0.89 4.74
CA PHE A 183 8.02 1.09 4.55
C PHE A 183 7.36 1.72 5.78
N LEU A 184 7.56 1.16 6.98
CA LEU A 184 6.96 1.64 8.21
C LEU A 184 7.37 3.09 8.52
N ARG A 185 8.66 3.42 8.33
CA ARG A 185 9.18 4.76 8.57
C ARG A 185 8.58 5.79 7.60
N ALA A 186 8.53 5.48 6.30
CA ALA A 186 7.96 6.38 5.31
C ALA A 186 6.43 6.53 5.47
N LEU A 187 5.73 5.46 5.86
CA LEU A 187 4.30 5.48 6.16
C LEU A 187 3.99 6.43 7.32
N ASP A 188 4.72 6.31 8.43
CA ASP A 188 4.56 7.20 9.59
C ASP A 188 4.90 8.65 9.24
N GLU A 189 6.06 8.89 8.63
CA GLU A 189 6.52 10.22 8.21
C GLU A 189 5.42 10.99 7.45
N GLN A 190 4.83 10.35 6.43
CA GLN A 190 3.82 10.97 5.58
C GLN A 190 2.46 11.11 6.27
N LEU A 191 2.05 10.15 7.10
CA LEU A 191 0.80 10.24 7.87
C LEU A 191 0.86 11.35 8.92
N GLN A 192 1.97 11.44 9.66
CA GLN A 192 2.17 12.52 10.64
C GLN A 192 2.20 13.88 9.96
N ALA A 193 2.83 14.00 8.79
CA ALA A 193 2.81 15.23 8.00
C ALA A 193 1.39 15.63 7.58
N LEU A 194 0.58 14.68 7.09
CA LEU A 194 -0.81 14.94 6.72
C LEU A 194 -1.66 15.36 7.91
N ILE A 195 -1.54 14.66 9.04
CA ILE A 195 -2.26 14.97 10.29
C ILE A 195 -1.85 16.35 10.81
N GLY A 196 -0.54 16.64 10.84
CA GLY A 196 -0.01 17.94 11.27
C GLY A 196 -0.46 19.11 10.40
N ALA A 197 -0.76 18.87 9.13
CA ALA A 197 -1.34 19.84 8.21
C ALA A 197 -2.89 19.89 8.24
N GLY A 198 -3.54 19.23 9.22
CA GLY A 198 -5.00 19.20 9.33
C GLY A 198 -5.71 18.47 8.19
N GLY A 199 -5.00 17.56 7.50
CA GLY A 199 -5.52 16.83 6.35
C GLY A 199 -5.32 17.50 4.99
N ASP A 200 -4.63 18.64 4.93
CA ASP A 200 -4.24 19.27 3.66
C ASP A 200 -2.98 18.59 3.09
N ALA A 201 -3.18 17.68 2.14
CA ALA A 201 -2.11 16.93 1.50
C ALA A 201 -1.16 17.81 0.66
N SER A 202 -1.60 19.00 0.22
CA SER A 202 -0.74 19.92 -0.52
C SER A 202 0.16 20.69 0.45
N ALA A 203 -0.39 21.20 1.55
CA ALA A 203 0.37 21.85 2.61
C ALA A 203 1.40 20.91 3.26
N ALA A 204 1.05 19.62 3.40
CA ALA A 204 1.96 18.58 3.89
C ALA A 204 3.00 18.09 2.86
N ASN A 205 2.95 18.57 1.61
CA ASN A 205 3.72 18.05 0.46
C ASN A 205 3.48 16.56 0.13
N VAL A 206 2.54 15.89 0.79
CA VAL A 206 2.14 14.49 0.52
C VAL A 206 1.66 14.34 -0.92
N ARG A 207 0.83 15.28 -1.39
CA ARG A 207 0.33 15.25 -2.76
C ARG A 207 1.45 15.31 -3.79
N GLY A 208 2.41 16.23 -3.60
CA GLY A 208 3.53 16.42 -4.52
C GLY A 208 4.41 15.17 -4.60
N GLU A 209 4.67 14.53 -3.45
CA GLU A 209 5.43 13.27 -3.41
C GLU A 209 4.67 12.13 -4.11
N VAL A 210 3.40 11.93 -3.79
CA VAL A 210 2.55 10.91 -4.43
C VAL A 210 2.49 11.12 -5.94
N GLU A 211 2.24 12.35 -6.41
CA GLU A 211 2.20 12.66 -7.85
C GLU A 211 3.56 12.41 -8.54
N SER A 212 4.68 12.70 -7.86
CA SER A 212 6.03 12.45 -8.41
C SER A 212 6.36 10.96 -8.60
N LEU A 213 5.78 10.10 -7.76
CA LEU A 213 5.95 8.65 -7.83
C LEU A 213 4.91 7.97 -8.72
N CYS A 214 3.83 8.66 -9.07
CA CYS A 214 2.67 8.07 -9.72
C CYS A 214 2.87 7.92 -11.23
N ALA A 215 2.91 6.68 -11.73
CA ALA A 215 2.96 6.38 -13.15
C ALA A 215 1.63 6.59 -13.88
N THR A 216 0.51 6.74 -13.15
CA THR A 216 -0.82 6.92 -13.74
C THR A 216 -1.05 8.34 -14.25
N VAL A 217 -0.55 9.35 -13.54
CA VAL A 217 -0.75 10.75 -13.93
C VAL A 217 -0.04 11.03 -15.25
N GLY A 218 -0.75 11.67 -16.18
CA GLY A 218 -0.28 11.99 -17.52
C GLY A 218 -0.51 10.90 -18.57
N ARG A 219 -1.05 9.73 -18.19
CA ARG A 219 -1.36 8.61 -19.09
C ARG A 219 -2.82 8.59 -19.54
N ASP A 220 -3.06 7.99 -20.70
CA ASP A 220 -4.39 7.57 -21.10
C ASP A 220 -4.75 6.29 -20.33
N VAL A 221 -5.97 6.26 -19.81
CA VAL A 221 -6.43 5.24 -18.88
C VAL A 221 -7.83 4.76 -19.23
N VAL A 222 -8.08 3.50 -18.91
CA VAL A 222 -9.42 2.94 -18.76
C VAL A 222 -9.64 2.68 -17.28
N VAL A 223 -10.66 3.31 -16.69
CA VAL A 223 -11.02 3.14 -15.29
C VAL A 223 -12.32 2.34 -15.20
N SER A 224 -12.25 1.14 -14.63
CA SER A 224 -13.44 0.36 -14.27
C SER A 224 -14.05 0.90 -12.98
N LEU A 225 -15.27 1.43 -13.08
CA LEU A 225 -16.03 2.01 -11.97
C LEU A 225 -16.82 0.92 -11.21
N PRO A 226 -17.25 1.17 -9.97
CA PRO A 226 -18.02 0.20 -9.18
C PRO A 226 -19.39 -0.19 -9.76
N ASP A 227 -19.91 0.59 -10.70
CA ASP A 227 -21.18 0.35 -11.40
C ASP A 227 -20.98 -0.35 -12.76
N ASP A 228 -19.85 -1.05 -12.92
CA ASP A 228 -19.41 -1.78 -14.12
C ASP A 228 -19.21 -0.92 -15.37
N ARG A 229 -19.31 0.41 -15.26
CA ARG A 229 -18.97 1.32 -16.37
C ARG A 229 -17.46 1.49 -16.50
N ALA A 230 -17.02 1.74 -17.73
CA ALA A 230 -15.65 2.16 -18.03
C ALA A 230 -15.61 3.66 -18.30
N LEU A 231 -14.63 4.35 -17.71
CA LEU A 231 -14.28 5.72 -18.02
C LEU A 231 -12.94 5.71 -18.77
N GLU A 232 -12.97 6.05 -20.05
CA GLU A 232 -11.79 6.12 -20.91
C GLU A 232 -11.39 7.58 -21.11
N GLY A 233 -10.16 7.94 -20.74
CA GLY A 233 -9.69 9.31 -20.87
C GLY A 233 -8.28 9.50 -20.33
N ARG A 234 -7.87 10.75 -20.21
CA ARG A 234 -6.53 11.08 -19.73
C ARG A 234 -6.52 11.35 -18.23
N ALA A 235 -5.73 10.61 -17.48
CA ALA A 235 -5.48 10.86 -16.06
C ALA A 235 -4.63 12.14 -15.92
N GLN A 236 -5.21 13.22 -15.40
CA GLN A 236 -4.56 14.53 -15.42
C GLN A 236 -3.86 14.87 -14.10
N ARG A 237 -4.48 14.56 -12.96
CA ARG A 237 -3.97 14.88 -11.63
C ARG A 237 -4.67 14.04 -10.55
N ILE A 238 -4.16 14.13 -9.33
CA ILE A 238 -4.88 13.69 -8.13
C ILE A 238 -5.50 14.96 -7.51
N ASP A 239 -6.78 14.94 -7.12
CA ASP A 239 -7.41 16.10 -6.49
C ASP A 239 -7.06 16.19 -4.98
N PRO A 240 -7.45 17.27 -4.28
CA PRO A 240 -7.15 17.42 -2.85
C PRO A 240 -7.68 16.31 -1.94
N ASP A 241 -8.65 15.50 -2.39
CA ASP A 241 -9.25 14.41 -1.62
C ASP A 241 -8.62 13.04 -1.97
N GLY A 242 -7.60 13.01 -2.84
CA GLY A 242 -6.92 11.79 -3.26
C GLY A 242 -7.60 11.07 -4.44
N ARG A 243 -8.55 11.71 -5.12
CA ARG A 243 -9.27 11.12 -6.26
C ARG A 243 -8.50 11.34 -7.56
N LEU A 244 -8.52 10.36 -8.46
CA LEU A 244 -7.93 10.53 -9.79
C LEU A 244 -8.86 11.37 -10.65
N VAL A 245 -8.38 12.48 -11.19
CA VAL A 245 -9.13 13.31 -12.14
C VAL A 245 -8.84 12.82 -13.55
N VAL A 246 -9.87 12.28 -14.21
CA VAL A 246 -9.81 11.80 -15.60
C VAL A 246 -10.53 12.79 -16.51
N VAL A 247 -9.91 13.15 -17.62
CA VAL A 247 -10.47 14.07 -18.61
C VAL A 247 -10.98 13.28 -19.82
N VAL A 248 -12.25 13.47 -20.16
CA VAL A 248 -12.91 12.90 -21.35
C VAL A 248 -13.57 14.04 -22.11
N ASP A 249 -13.18 14.27 -23.37
CA ASP A 249 -13.72 15.35 -24.21
C ASP A 249 -13.73 16.74 -23.52
N GLY A 250 -12.71 17.02 -22.71
CA GLY A 250 -12.57 18.26 -21.94
C GLY A 250 -13.35 18.32 -20.63
N VAL A 251 -14.11 17.27 -20.28
CA VAL A 251 -14.86 17.15 -19.02
C VAL A 251 -13.99 16.44 -17.97
N GLU A 252 -13.77 17.12 -16.84
CA GLU A 252 -13.06 16.54 -15.69
C GLU A 252 -14.00 15.70 -14.83
N THR A 253 -13.64 14.44 -14.60
CA THR A 253 -14.38 13.51 -13.75
C THR A 253 -13.48 12.99 -12.62
N PRO A 254 -13.76 13.33 -11.34
CA PRO A 254 -13.02 12.79 -10.20
C PRO A 254 -13.48 11.35 -9.88
N VAL A 255 -12.53 10.43 -9.82
CA VAL A 255 -12.75 9.01 -9.50
C VAL A 255 -12.20 8.72 -8.10
N ALA A 256 -13.07 8.36 -7.16
CA ALA A 256 -12.67 7.99 -5.80
C ALA A 256 -12.20 6.53 -5.66
N ALA A 257 -12.74 5.64 -6.50
CA ALA A 257 -12.38 4.23 -6.51
C ALA A 257 -12.60 3.65 -7.91
N GLY A 258 -11.69 2.79 -8.34
CA GLY A 258 -11.79 2.03 -9.58
C GLY A 258 -10.52 1.24 -9.82
N ASP A 259 -10.59 0.25 -10.70
CA ASP A 259 -9.42 -0.44 -11.24
C ASP A 259 -8.95 0.31 -12.49
N VAL A 260 -7.67 0.67 -12.54
CA VAL A 260 -7.09 1.45 -13.65
C VAL A 260 -6.24 0.58 -14.54
N GLN A 261 -6.41 0.70 -15.85
CA GLN A 261 -5.54 0.15 -16.87
C GLN A 261 -4.88 1.30 -17.64
N HIS A 262 -3.55 1.25 -17.80
CA HIS A 262 -2.83 2.19 -18.65
C HIS A 262 -2.97 1.75 -20.10
N VAL A 263 -3.44 2.65 -20.97
CA VAL A 263 -3.53 2.41 -22.41
C VAL A 263 -2.12 2.55 -23.00
N ARG A 264 -1.76 1.65 -23.92
CA ARG A 264 -0.48 1.66 -24.63
C ARG A 264 -0.52 2.57 -25.85
#